data_AF-A0A923CWA8-F1
#
_entry.id   AF-A0A923CWA8-F1
#
_cell.length_a   1.000
_cell.length_b   1.000
_cell.length_c   1.000
_cell.angle_alpha   90.00
_cell.angle_beta   90.00
_cell.angle_gamma   90.00
#
_symmetry.space_group_name_H-M   'P 1'
#
loop_
_entity.id
_entity.type
_entity.pdbx_description
1 polymer ?
#
loop_
_entity_poly.entity_id
_entity_poly.type
_entity_poly.pdbx_seq_one_letter_code
_entity_poly.pdbx_strand_id
1 'polypeptide(L)'
;PYVAGLERVATDVAQAYGLGAAERLEGSGRLKGIRALGNLGGATPWVLCYQSKGSRPGEWLEPALDDVIDAAASAGFGSIVAVPIGFVTDHMETRYDLDVEAAEKVLDLGMEWARSEVPNATTNIVDVMAAVIRPLL
;
A
#
# COMPACT_ATOMS: atom_id res chain seq x y z
N PRO A 1 3.02 -16.92 7.36
CA PRO A 1 4.16 -15.97 7.27
C PRO A 1 3.64 -14.53 7.15
N TYR A 2 4.38 -13.54 7.65
CA TYR A 2 3.98 -12.13 7.66
C TYR A 2 3.55 -11.60 6.28
N VAL A 3 4.38 -11.82 5.25
CA VAL A 3 4.13 -11.39 3.86
C VAL A 3 2.84 -11.99 3.29
N ALA A 4 2.62 -13.29 3.47
CA ALA A 4 1.39 -13.95 3.00
C ALA A 4 0.12 -13.40 3.70
N GLY A 5 0.27 -12.86 4.92
CA GLY A 5 -0.79 -12.13 5.61
C GLY A 5 -1.13 -10.82 4.90
N LEU A 6 -0.12 -10.02 4.58
CA LEU A 6 -0.28 -8.74 3.87
C LEU A 6 -0.83 -8.94 2.45
N GLU A 7 -0.32 -9.92 1.71
CA GLU A 7 -0.80 -10.28 0.37
C GLU A 7 -2.30 -10.64 0.39
N ARG A 8 -2.74 -11.40 1.40
CA ARG A 8 -4.16 -11.74 1.59
C ARG A 8 -4.99 -10.49 1.91
N VAL A 9 -4.58 -9.69 2.89
CA VAL A 9 -5.32 -8.47 3.27
C VAL A 9 -5.41 -7.49 2.10
N ALA A 10 -4.34 -7.29 1.35
CA ALA A 10 -4.35 -6.44 0.16
C ALA A 10 -5.35 -6.94 -0.90
N THR A 11 -5.39 -8.26 -1.11
CA THR A 11 -6.35 -8.89 -2.03
C THR A 11 -7.80 -8.73 -1.55
N ASP A 12 -8.05 -8.95 -0.25
CA ASP A 12 -9.39 -8.82 0.33
C ASP A 12 -9.89 -7.37 0.27
N VAL A 13 -9.01 -6.40 0.56
CA VAL A 13 -9.31 -4.96 0.42
C VAL A 13 -9.60 -4.64 -1.04
N ALA A 14 -8.74 -5.05 -1.97
CA ALA A 14 -8.96 -4.84 -3.40
C ALA A 14 -10.32 -5.38 -3.85
N GLN A 15 -10.64 -6.62 -3.47
CA GLN A 15 -11.92 -7.25 -3.79
C GLN A 15 -13.11 -6.49 -3.19
N ALA A 16 -13.02 -6.04 -1.94
CA ALA A 16 -14.08 -5.29 -1.26
C ALA A 16 -14.42 -3.97 -1.97
N TYR A 17 -13.44 -3.35 -2.64
CA TYR A 17 -13.61 -2.14 -3.44
C TYR A 17 -13.82 -2.41 -4.94
N GLY A 18 -14.03 -3.68 -5.33
CA GLY A 18 -14.24 -4.06 -6.73
C GLY A 18 -13.01 -3.86 -7.62
N LEU A 19 -11.82 -3.75 -7.02
CA LEU A 19 -10.56 -3.75 -7.75
C LEU A 19 -10.30 -5.19 -8.23
N GLY A 20 -9.75 -5.31 -9.44
CA GLY A 20 -9.52 -6.62 -10.05
C GLY A 20 -8.64 -7.53 -9.20
N ALA A 21 -8.79 -8.85 -9.38
CA ALA A 21 -8.05 -9.86 -8.62
C ALA A 21 -6.53 -9.71 -8.75
N ALA A 22 -5.82 -9.98 -7.66
CA ALA A 22 -4.36 -9.86 -7.61
C ALA A 22 -3.66 -10.96 -8.43
N GLU A 23 -2.58 -10.59 -9.11
CA GLU A 23 -1.62 -11.49 -9.74
C GLU A 23 -0.18 -11.09 -9.36
N ARG A 24 0.76 -12.03 -9.49
CA ARG A 24 2.18 -11.71 -9.30
C ARG A 24 2.66 -10.93 -10.52
N LEU A 25 3.06 -9.69 -10.29
CA LEU A 25 3.67 -8.80 -11.28
C LEU A 25 5.17 -9.08 -11.30
N GLU A 26 5.68 -9.67 -12.37
CA GLU A 26 7.12 -9.84 -12.62
C GLU A 26 7.44 -9.27 -13.99
N GLY A 27 8.25 -8.20 -14.05
CA GLY A 27 8.64 -7.58 -15.33
C GLY A 27 7.45 -7.02 -16.12
N SER A 28 6.41 -6.55 -15.43
CA SER A 28 5.20 -6.04 -16.09
C SER A 28 5.55 -4.92 -17.08
N GLY A 29 4.90 -4.92 -18.25
CA GLY A 29 5.13 -3.87 -19.26
C GLY A 29 4.70 -2.46 -18.82
N ARG A 30 3.73 -2.38 -17.88
CA ARG A 30 3.23 -1.12 -17.32
C ARG A 30 4.17 -0.61 -16.22
N LEU A 31 4.20 -1.27 -15.06
CA LEU A 31 5.18 -1.00 -14.02
C LEU A 31 6.41 -1.89 -14.26
N LYS A 32 7.42 -1.35 -14.95
CA LYS A 32 8.63 -2.10 -15.30
C LYS A 32 9.57 -2.20 -14.09
N GLY A 33 10.27 -3.32 -13.98
CA GLY A 33 11.31 -3.52 -12.95
C GLY A 33 10.79 -3.85 -11.56
N ILE A 34 9.46 -3.88 -11.35
CA ILE A 34 8.90 -4.29 -10.06
C ILE A 34 8.58 -5.79 -10.02
N ARG A 35 8.78 -6.38 -8.83
CA ARG A 35 8.28 -7.71 -8.46
C ARG A 35 7.28 -7.57 -7.31
N ALA A 36 5.99 -7.63 -7.61
CA ALA A 36 4.96 -7.28 -6.65
C ALA A 36 3.71 -8.16 -6.78
N LEU A 37 2.75 -7.99 -5.87
CA LEU A 37 1.40 -8.52 -6.02
C LEU A 37 0.47 -7.34 -6.40
N GLY A 38 -0.43 -7.51 -7.37
CA GLY A 38 -1.36 -6.44 -7.75
C GLY A 38 -2.19 -6.77 -8.98
N ASN A 39 -2.93 -5.79 -9.50
CA ASN A 39 -3.65 -5.92 -10.76
C ASN A 39 -3.47 -4.64 -11.58
N LEU A 40 -2.90 -4.77 -12.77
CA LEU A 40 -2.71 -3.65 -13.69
C LEU A 40 -3.67 -3.68 -14.89
N GLY A 41 -4.64 -4.59 -14.93
CA GLY A 41 -5.62 -4.74 -16.02
C GLY A 41 -6.95 -4.00 -15.78
N GLY A 42 -7.24 -3.58 -14.54
CA GLY A 42 -8.49 -2.91 -14.18
C GLY A 42 -8.52 -1.40 -14.49
N ALA A 43 -9.71 -0.79 -14.35
CA ALA A 43 -9.90 0.65 -14.45
C ALA A 43 -9.12 1.43 -13.37
N THR A 44 -8.98 0.84 -12.19
CA THR A 44 -8.13 1.33 -11.10
C THR A 44 -7.07 0.29 -10.79
N PRO A 45 -5.89 0.37 -11.44
CA PRO A 45 -4.76 -0.48 -11.16
C PRO A 45 -4.30 -0.35 -9.71
N TRP A 46 -3.82 -1.44 -9.12
CA TRP A 46 -3.29 -1.45 -7.76
C TRP A 46 -2.10 -2.38 -7.64
N VAL A 47 -1.26 -2.12 -6.64
CA VAL A 47 -0.08 -2.93 -6.33
C VAL A 47 0.22 -2.86 -4.83
N LEU A 48 0.67 -3.97 -4.25
CA LEU A 48 1.20 -4.05 -2.89
C LEU A 48 2.68 -3.66 -2.89
N CYS A 49 3.05 -2.72 -2.02
CA CYS A 49 4.41 -2.24 -1.82
C CYS A 49 4.70 -2.04 -0.33
N TYR A 50 5.93 -1.69 0.00
CA TYR A 50 6.42 -1.55 1.38
C TYR A 50 7.08 -0.18 1.58
N GLN A 51 6.87 0.40 2.76
CA GLN A 51 7.40 1.71 3.13
C GLN A 51 8.31 1.63 4.36
N SER A 52 8.88 2.77 4.75
CA SER A 52 9.63 2.93 6.00
C SER A 52 10.86 2.01 6.07
N LYS A 53 11.55 1.84 4.93
CA LYS A 53 12.80 1.10 4.82
C LYS A 53 13.88 1.81 5.65
N GLY A 54 14.23 1.23 6.79
CA GLY A 54 15.20 1.80 7.71
C GLY A 54 16.65 1.63 7.25
N SER A 55 17.56 2.31 7.94
CA SER A 55 19.01 2.28 7.68
C SER A 55 19.72 1.01 8.18
N ARG A 56 18.99 0.07 8.78
CA ARG A 56 19.57 -1.17 9.30
C ARG A 56 20.03 -2.09 8.16
N PRO A 57 21.20 -2.73 8.29
CA PRO A 57 21.65 -3.74 7.35
C PRO A 57 20.72 -4.96 7.42
N GLY A 58 20.37 -5.51 6.26
CA GLY A 58 19.47 -6.65 6.12
C GLY A 58 18.63 -6.55 4.85
N GLU A 59 17.98 -7.66 4.49
CA GLU A 59 17.00 -7.68 3.41
C GLU A 59 15.69 -7.06 3.91
N TRP A 60 15.26 -6.00 3.23
CA TRP A 60 13.97 -5.38 3.43
C TRP A 60 12.94 -5.96 2.46
N LEU A 61 11.66 -5.79 2.77
CA LEU A 61 10.59 -6.21 1.87
C LEU A 61 10.54 -5.30 0.64
N GLU A 62 10.22 -5.90 -0.51
CA GLU A 62 10.18 -5.23 -1.81
C GLU A 62 8.88 -5.55 -2.56
N PRO A 63 8.38 -4.61 -3.40
CA PRO A 63 9.04 -3.37 -3.82
C PRO A 63 8.89 -2.24 -2.78
N ALA A 64 9.87 -1.34 -2.72
CA ALA A 64 9.73 -0.13 -1.91
C ALA A 64 8.69 0.81 -2.55
N LEU A 65 8.00 1.59 -1.72
CA LEU A 65 7.03 2.60 -2.17
C LEU A 65 7.66 3.57 -3.17
N ASP A 66 8.89 4.00 -2.90
CA ASP A 66 9.66 4.90 -3.78
C ASP A 66 9.84 4.34 -5.18
N ASP A 67 10.20 3.05 -5.30
CA ASP A 67 10.38 2.37 -6.58
C ASP A 67 9.05 2.25 -7.33
N VAL A 68 7.95 2.04 -6.59
CA VAL A 68 6.61 1.96 -7.17
C VAL A 68 6.14 3.33 -7.67
N ILE A 69 6.43 4.42 -6.94
CA ILE A 69 6.14 5.79 -7.37
C ILE A 69 6.89 6.10 -8.68
N ASP A 70 8.18 5.78 -8.75
CA ASP A 70 8.99 6.03 -9.95
C ASP A 70 8.52 5.20 -11.16
N ALA A 71 8.18 3.93 -10.90
CA ALA A 71 7.63 3.05 -11.93
C ALA A 71 6.25 3.54 -12.41
N ALA A 72 5.41 4.06 -11.52
CA ALA A 72 4.10 4.59 -11.86
C ALA A 72 4.19 5.86 -12.72
N ALA A 73 5.07 6.80 -12.34
CA ALA A 73 5.33 8.00 -13.14
C ALA A 73 5.85 7.61 -14.54
N SER A 74 6.82 6.69 -14.59
CA SER A 74 7.38 6.18 -15.85
C SER A 74 6.35 5.47 -16.74
N ALA A 75 5.31 4.89 -16.12
CA ALA A 75 4.20 4.24 -16.81
C ALA A 75 3.08 5.20 -17.22
N GLY A 76 3.19 6.49 -16.90
CA GLY A 76 2.22 7.53 -17.27
C GLY A 76 0.97 7.57 -16.38
N PHE A 77 1.03 7.05 -15.15
CA PHE A 77 -0.04 7.28 -14.19
C PHE A 77 -0.04 8.75 -13.75
N GLY A 78 -1.21 9.38 -13.68
CA GLY A 78 -1.34 10.77 -13.25
C GLY A 78 -1.67 10.96 -11.78
N SER A 79 -1.97 9.88 -11.05
CA SER A 79 -2.41 9.95 -9.66
C SER A 79 -2.12 8.65 -8.91
N ILE A 80 -1.76 8.75 -7.63
CA ILE A 80 -1.58 7.62 -6.72
C ILE A 80 -2.44 7.82 -5.47
N VAL A 81 -3.15 6.75 -5.08
CA VAL A 81 -3.86 6.68 -3.79
C VAL A 81 -3.18 5.62 -2.92
N ALA A 82 -2.58 6.04 -1.81
CA ALA A 82 -1.99 5.14 -0.83
C ALA A 82 -3.03 4.64 0.18
N VAL A 83 -3.05 3.32 0.41
CA VAL A 83 -3.88 2.68 1.42
C VAL A 83 -2.97 1.98 2.43
N PRO A 84 -2.67 2.61 3.59
CA PRO A 84 -1.73 2.09 4.58
C PRO A 84 -2.33 0.93 5.42
N ILE A 85 -2.66 -0.19 4.77
CA ILE A 85 -3.33 -1.36 5.39
C ILE A 85 -2.54 -2.01 6.54
N GLY A 86 -1.24 -1.68 6.68
CA GLY A 86 -0.39 -2.16 7.76
C GLY A 86 -0.57 -1.40 9.08
N PHE A 87 -1.28 -0.28 9.08
CA PHE A 87 -1.42 0.61 10.23
C PHE A 87 -2.87 0.83 10.62
N VAL A 88 -3.12 0.87 11.93
CA VAL A 88 -4.45 1.10 12.51
C VAL A 88 -4.63 2.52 13.04
N THR A 89 -3.54 3.24 13.30
CA THR A 89 -3.55 4.59 13.86
C THR A 89 -2.61 5.48 13.07
N ASP A 90 -2.88 6.77 13.04
CA ASP A 90 -1.92 7.72 12.50
C ASP A 90 -0.73 7.85 13.45
N HIS A 91 0.47 7.81 12.88
CA HIS A 91 1.74 7.99 13.56
C HIS A 91 2.78 8.51 12.55
N MET A 92 4.07 8.52 12.90
CA MET A 92 5.13 9.06 12.04
C MET A 92 5.07 8.45 10.63
N GLU A 93 4.99 7.13 10.53
CA GLU A 93 5.05 6.42 9.25
C GLU A 93 3.81 6.67 8.36
N THR A 94 2.68 7.15 8.88
CA THR A 94 1.56 7.59 8.04
C THR A 94 1.54 9.10 7.81
N ARG A 95 1.94 9.90 8.81
CA ARG A 95 1.88 11.37 8.76
C ARG A 95 3.13 12.03 8.18
N TYR A 96 4.24 11.32 8.14
CA TYR A 96 5.51 11.82 7.63
C TYR A 96 5.88 11.06 6.36
N ASP A 97 6.16 9.75 6.45
CA ASP A 97 6.60 8.97 5.28
C ASP A 97 5.58 9.04 4.13
N LEU A 98 4.27 9.09 4.42
CA LEU A 98 3.23 9.16 3.39
C LEU A 98 2.71 10.57 3.11
N ASP A 99 2.30 11.32 4.16
CA ASP A 99 1.69 12.64 3.96
C ASP A 99 2.72 13.74 3.64
N VAL A 100 4.02 13.49 3.86
CA VAL A 100 5.12 14.41 3.55
C VAL A 100 6.03 13.80 2.49
N GLU A 101 6.83 12.78 2.80
CA GLU A 101 7.90 12.32 1.91
C GLU A 101 7.36 11.74 0.58
N ALA A 102 6.44 10.78 0.65
CA ALA A 102 5.84 10.21 -0.55
C ALA A 102 4.99 11.22 -1.32
N ALA A 103 4.23 12.07 -0.60
CA ALA A 103 3.44 13.13 -1.20
C ALA A 103 4.31 14.12 -1.99
N GLU A 104 5.38 14.63 -1.38
CA GLU A 104 6.36 15.52 -2.03
C GLU A 104 6.94 14.87 -3.29
N LYS A 105 7.39 13.61 -3.20
CA LYS A 105 7.92 12.88 -4.35
C LYS A 105 6.91 12.77 -5.50
N VAL A 106 5.66 12.43 -5.20
CA VAL A 106 4.59 12.25 -6.19
C VAL A 106 4.27 13.60 -6.87
N LEU A 107 4.21 14.67 -6.09
CA LEU A 107 3.95 16.02 -6.58
C LEU A 107 5.12 16.55 -7.43
N ASP A 108 6.37 16.28 -7.05
CA ASP A 108 7.57 16.65 -7.81
C ASP A 108 7.62 15.96 -9.18
N LEU A 109 7.01 14.77 -9.29
CA LEU A 109 6.84 14.03 -10.55
C LEU A 109 5.61 14.51 -11.36
N GLY A 110 4.88 15.51 -10.89
CA GLY A 110 3.70 16.07 -11.55
C GLY A 110 2.47 15.18 -11.48
N MET A 111 2.42 14.26 -10.52
CA MET A 111 1.27 13.39 -10.25
C MET A 111 0.47 13.89 -9.04
N GLU A 112 -0.79 13.47 -8.94
CA GLU A 112 -1.64 13.73 -7.78
C GLU A 112 -1.45 12.66 -6.69
N TRP A 113 -1.48 13.07 -5.42
CA TRP A 113 -1.38 12.17 -4.27
C TRP A 113 -2.63 12.24 -3.40
N ALA A 114 -3.09 11.07 -2.95
CA ALA A 114 -4.01 10.96 -1.84
C ALA A 114 -3.64 9.77 -0.96
N ARG A 115 -4.00 9.84 0.32
CA ARG A 115 -3.90 8.71 1.25
C ARG A 115 -5.26 8.47 1.88
N SER A 116 -5.68 7.22 2.02
CA SER A 116 -6.86 6.89 2.81
C SER A 116 -6.60 7.13 4.30
N GLU A 117 -7.63 7.54 5.03
CA GLU A 117 -7.56 7.58 6.48
C GLU A 117 -7.33 6.17 7.05
N VAL A 118 -6.54 6.10 8.12
CA VAL A 118 -6.43 4.88 8.94
C VAL A 118 -7.57 4.85 9.97
N PRO A 119 -7.92 3.66 10.49
CA PRO A 119 -9.08 3.51 11.38
C PRO A 119 -9.07 4.39 12.65
N ASN A 120 -7.91 4.73 13.19
CA ASN A 120 -7.74 5.52 14.42
C ASN A 120 -8.62 4.98 15.57
N ALA A 121 -9.44 5.84 16.19
CA ALA A 121 -10.33 5.45 17.29
C ALA A 121 -11.79 5.32 16.83
N THR A 122 -12.03 4.95 15.57
CA THR A 122 -13.38 4.72 15.06
C THR A 122 -14.05 3.56 15.79
N THR A 123 -15.38 3.59 15.86
CA THR A 123 -16.15 2.49 16.49
C THR A 123 -15.90 1.16 15.78
N ASN A 124 -15.69 1.17 14.45
CA ASN A 124 -15.46 -0.07 13.69
C ASN A 124 -14.23 -0.84 14.18
N ILE A 125 -13.12 -0.16 14.49
CA ILE A 125 -11.89 -0.84 14.84
C ILE A 125 -11.95 -1.33 16.27
N VAL A 126 -12.65 -0.59 17.14
CA VAL A 126 -12.96 -1.04 18.50
C VAL A 126 -13.80 -2.32 18.45
N ASP A 127 -14.84 -2.36 17.62
CA ASP A 127 -15.71 -3.53 17.48
C ASP A 127 -14.94 -4.74 16.90
N VAL A 128 -14.12 -4.52 15.87
CA VAL A 128 -13.28 -5.57 15.27
C VAL A 128 -12.28 -6.10 16.29
N MET A 129 -11.57 -5.23 17.02
CA MET A 129 -10.62 -5.63 18.05
C MET A 129 -11.31 -6.42 19.17
N ALA A 130 -12.48 -5.96 19.63
CA ALA A 130 -13.26 -6.67 20.63
C ALA A 130 -13.72 -8.05 20.13
N ALA A 131 -14.13 -8.17 18.86
CA ALA A 131 -14.51 -9.45 18.27
C ALA A 131 -13.33 -10.43 18.16
N VAL A 132 -12.11 -9.94 17.89
CA VAL A 132 -10.89 -10.75 17.84
C VAL A 132 -10.44 -11.20 19.23
N ILE A 133 -10.58 -10.33 20.24
CA ILE A 133 -10.13 -10.61 21.62
C ILE A 133 -11.11 -11.50 22.38
N ARG A 134 -12.43 -11.34 22.19
CA ARG A 134 -13.46 -12.07 22.94
C ARG A 134 -13.26 -13.59 23.04
N PRO A 135 -12.89 -14.31 21.96
CA PRO A 135 -12.65 -15.75 22.02
C PRO A 135 -11.40 -16.16 22.83
N LEU A 136 -10.54 -15.20 23.22
CA LEU A 136 -9.32 -15.43 23.99
C LEU A 136 -9.50 -15.21 25.50
N LEU A 137 -10.68 -14.73 25.93
CA LEU A 137 -11.06 -14.53 27.33
C LEU A 137 -11.81 -15.75 27.86
#